data_AF-B7PLS1-F1
#
_entry.id   AF-B7PLS1-F1
#
_cell.length_a   1.000
_cell.length_b   1.000
_cell.length_c   1.000
_cell.angle_alpha   90.00
_cell.angle_beta   90.00
_cell.angle_gamma   90.00
#
_symmetry.space_group_name_H-M   'P 1'
#
loop_
_entity.id
_entity.type
_entity.pdbx_description
1 polymer ?
#
loop_
_entity_poly.entity_id
_entity_poly.type
_entity_poly.pdbx_seq_one_letter_code
_entity_poly.pdbx_strand_id
1 'polypeptide(L)'
;VANNGDPYAWWYGQIMSYALRFNNSTLQKIDKFKVARGYEHPIVGVHIRRRDKSIEAAYHAVDEYMFHVEEFYSKLSLDKTVTTKRVFLATDEPKVMDEVERK
;
A
#
# COMPACT_ATOMS: atom_id res chain seq x y z
N VAL A 1 -3.48 -4.19 -29.89
CA VAL A 1 -3.39 -4.77 -28.53
C VAL A 1 -2.99 -3.64 -27.60
N ALA A 2 -3.91 -3.12 -26.79
CA ALA A 2 -3.53 -2.16 -25.75
C ALA A 2 -2.82 -2.96 -24.66
N ASN A 3 -1.51 -2.77 -24.49
CA ASN A 3 -0.68 -3.51 -23.52
C ASN A 3 -0.99 -3.14 -22.05
N ASN A 4 -2.06 -2.39 -21.78
CA ASN A 4 -2.48 -1.95 -20.47
C ASN A 4 -4.02 -1.81 -20.41
N GLY A 5 -4.63 -2.23 -19.30
CA GLY A 5 -6.08 -2.17 -19.08
C GLY A 5 -6.63 -0.75 -18.87
N ASP A 6 -5.78 0.23 -18.53
CA ASP A 6 -6.11 1.65 -18.44
C ASP A 6 -4.99 2.51 -19.06
N PRO A 7 -5.14 2.93 -20.34
CA PRO A 7 -4.17 3.75 -21.03
C PRO A 7 -3.89 5.12 -20.38
N TYR A 8 -4.87 5.72 -19.70
CA TYR A 8 -4.70 7.04 -19.08
C TYR A 8 -3.85 6.93 -17.83
N ALA A 9 -4.16 5.97 -16.95
CA ALA A 9 -3.35 5.69 -15.77
C ALA A 9 -1.89 5.36 -16.16
N TRP A 10 -1.71 4.56 -17.22
CA TRP A 10 -0.37 4.26 -17.75
C TRP A 10 0.39 5.51 -18.21
N TRP A 11 -0.28 6.40 -18.94
CA TRP A 11 0.33 7.65 -19.43
C TRP A 11 0.75 8.58 -18.29
N TYR A 12 -0.13 8.80 -17.30
CA TYR A 12 0.24 9.59 -16.11
C TYR A 12 1.39 8.95 -15.32
N GLY A 13 1.45 7.61 -15.29
CA GLY A 13 2.56 6.86 -14.71
C GLY A 13 3.93 7.20 -15.33
N GLN A 14 3.98 7.48 -16.63
CA GLN A 14 5.23 7.91 -17.30
C GLN A 14 5.72 9.26 -16.76
N ILE A 15 4.80 10.22 -16.61
CA ILE A 15 5.11 11.56 -16.09
C ILE A 15 5.59 11.46 -14.63
N MET A 16 4.87 10.69 -13.80
CA MET A 16 5.23 10.50 -12.40
C MET A 16 6.58 9.80 -12.24
N SER A 17 6.87 8.78 -13.06
CA SER A 17 8.15 8.07 -13.02
C SER A 17 9.34 8.99 -13.37
N TYR A 18 9.14 9.91 -14.31
CA TYR A 18 10.16 10.91 -14.65
C TYR A 18 10.36 11.92 -13.51
N ALA A 19 9.27 12.42 -12.94
CA ALA A 19 9.29 13.43 -11.87
C ALA A 19 9.89 12.87 -10.57
N LEU A 20 9.62 11.61 -10.22
CA LEU A 20 10.05 10.96 -8.98
C LEU A 20 11.41 10.25 -9.10
N ARG A 21 12.28 10.66 -10.02
CA ARG A 21 13.66 10.15 -10.05
C ARG A 21 14.44 10.69 -8.85
N PHE A 22 14.54 9.86 -7.83
CA PHE A 22 15.27 10.16 -6.62
C PHE A 22 16.79 10.14 -6.84
N ASN A 23 17.50 10.98 -6.09
CA ASN A 23 18.96 10.91 -6.04
C ASN A 23 19.43 9.66 -5.26
N ASN A 24 20.71 9.32 -5.41
CA ASN A 24 21.30 8.14 -4.78
C ASN A 24 21.17 8.14 -3.25
N SER A 25 21.22 9.30 -2.58
CA SER A 25 21.08 9.39 -1.12
C SER A 25 19.67 8.99 -0.66
N THR A 26 18.64 9.46 -1.37
CA THR A 26 17.24 9.11 -1.08
C THR A 26 16.97 7.63 -1.36
N LEU A 27 17.49 7.09 -2.47
CA LEU A 27 17.38 5.65 -2.77
C LEU A 27 17.98 4.79 -1.66
N GLN A 28 19.19 5.14 -1.18
CA GLN A 28 19.82 4.43 -0.06
C GLN A 28 19.01 4.50 1.24
N LYS A 29 18.33 5.62 1.52
CA LYS A 29 17.45 5.74 2.68
C LYS A 29 16.23 4.82 2.56
N ILE A 30 15.64 4.73 1.37
CA ILE A 30 14.51 3.83 1.09
C ILE A 30 14.94 2.37 1.26
N ASP A 31 16.10 1.98 0.73
CA ASP A 31 16.59 0.61 0.85
C ASP A 31 16.92 0.23 2.29
N LYS A 32 17.58 1.12 3.04
CA LYS A 32 17.81 0.92 4.48
C LYS A 32 16.50 0.77 5.25
N PHE A 33 15.49 1.57 4.92
CA PHE A 33 14.17 1.46 5.54
C PHE A 33 13.51 0.11 5.23
N LYS A 34 13.53 -0.34 3.97
CA LYS A 34 12.98 -1.64 3.55
C LYS A 34 13.63 -2.80 4.32
N VAL A 35 14.96 -2.80 4.42
CA VAL A 35 15.70 -3.83 5.15
C VAL A 35 15.36 -3.79 6.65
N ALA A 36 15.40 -2.59 7.27
CA ALA A 36 15.14 -2.43 8.70
C ALA A 36 13.71 -2.81 9.11
N ARG A 37 12.75 -2.76 8.17
CA ARG A 37 11.33 -3.08 8.42
C ARG A 37 10.92 -4.45 7.88
N GLY A 38 11.86 -5.26 7.37
CA GLY A 38 11.55 -6.57 6.81
C GLY A 38 10.56 -6.51 5.64
N TYR A 39 10.69 -5.47 4.79
CA TYR A 39 9.81 -5.28 3.64
C TYR A 39 10.02 -6.41 2.63
N GLU A 40 9.05 -7.32 2.55
CA GLU A 40 9.13 -8.55 1.77
C GLU A 40 7.80 -8.86 1.09
N HIS A 41 7.84 -9.44 -0.12
CA HIS A 41 6.65 -9.83 -0.87
C HIS A 41 6.23 -11.29 -0.58
N PRO A 42 4.94 -11.62 -0.65
CA PRO A 42 3.80 -10.75 -0.99
C PRO A 42 3.38 -9.84 0.19
N ILE A 43 3.12 -8.56 -0.10
CA ILE A 43 2.70 -7.54 0.85
C ILE A 43 1.60 -6.67 0.23
N VAL A 44 0.58 -6.35 1.02
CA VAL A 44 -0.50 -5.43 0.61
C VAL A 44 -0.26 -4.05 1.21
N GLY A 45 -0.22 -3.02 0.37
CA GLY A 45 -0.14 -1.64 0.84
C GLY A 45 -1.51 -1.11 1.19
N VAL A 46 -1.67 -0.58 2.40
CA VAL A 46 -2.93 0.01 2.89
C VAL A 46 -2.65 1.45 3.31
N HIS A 47 -3.38 2.41 2.73
CA HIS A 47 -3.27 3.81 3.08
C HIS A 47 -4.59 4.29 3.71
N ILE A 48 -4.56 4.60 5.01
CA ILE A 48 -5.72 5.07 5.78
C ILE A 48 -5.50 6.53 6.15
N ARG A 49 -6.30 7.41 5.56
CA ARG A 49 -6.22 8.86 5.79
C ARG A 49 -7.42 9.32 6.63
N ARG A 50 -7.20 9.92 7.80
CA ARG A 50 -8.24 10.31 8.76
C ARG A 50 -8.21 11.78 9.20
N ARG A 51 -7.05 12.43 9.32
CA ARG A 51 -6.99 13.83 9.77
C ARG A 51 -7.36 14.78 8.62
N ASP A 52 -8.30 15.69 8.89
CA ASP A 52 -8.69 16.85 8.06
C ASP A 52 -9.48 16.61 6.75
N LYS A 53 -10.29 15.54 6.64
CA LYS A 53 -11.08 15.27 5.41
C LYS A 53 -12.59 15.08 5.58
N SER A 54 -13.20 15.54 6.67
CA SER A 54 -14.67 15.41 6.89
C SER A 54 -15.55 16.03 5.79
N ILE A 55 -14.99 16.87 4.92
CA ILE A 55 -15.69 17.55 3.82
C ILE A 55 -15.43 16.87 2.45
N GLU A 56 -14.34 16.14 2.26
CA GLU A 56 -13.92 15.62 0.95
C GLU A 56 -13.94 14.08 0.82
N ALA A 57 -13.88 13.35 1.94
CA ALA A 57 -13.90 11.89 1.94
C ALA A 57 -14.62 11.34 3.17
N ALA A 58 -15.35 10.24 2.99
CA ALA A 58 -16.03 9.56 4.08
C ALA A 58 -15.02 8.91 5.04
N TYR A 59 -15.39 8.82 6.31
CA TYR A 59 -14.67 7.98 7.26
C TYR A 59 -14.90 6.51 6.89
N HIS A 60 -13.81 5.76 6.75
CA HIS A 60 -13.83 4.32 6.53
C HIS A 60 -13.17 3.61 7.71
N ALA A 61 -13.86 2.60 8.24
CA ALA A 61 -13.35 1.78 9.34
C ALA A 61 -12.19 0.90 8.85
N VAL A 62 -11.25 0.58 9.75
CA VAL A 62 -10.11 -0.31 9.43
C VAL A 62 -10.57 -1.65 8.84
N ASP A 63 -11.69 -2.19 9.35
CA ASP A 63 -12.25 -3.46 8.92
C ASP A 63 -12.59 -3.51 7.42
N GLU A 64 -13.01 -2.38 6.84
CA GLU A 64 -13.31 -2.29 5.41
C GLU A 64 -12.05 -2.50 4.55
N TYR A 65 -10.92 -1.91 4.97
CA TYR A 65 -9.64 -2.13 4.31
C TYR A 65 -9.15 -3.57 4.49
N MET A 66 -9.26 -4.11 5.72
CA MET A 66 -8.80 -5.47 6.02
C MET A 66 -9.62 -6.54 5.30
N PHE A 67 -10.90 -6.29 5.03
CA PHE A 67 -11.72 -7.16 4.18
C PHE A 67 -11.09 -7.34 2.78
N HIS A 68 -10.66 -6.26 2.14
CA HIS A 68 -10.03 -6.33 0.82
C HIS A 68 -8.62 -6.94 0.85
N VAL A 69 -7.87 -6.73 1.94
CA VAL A 69 -6.57 -7.39 2.16
C VAL A 69 -6.77 -8.92 2.23
N GLU A 70 -7.75 -9.36 2.99
CA GLU A 70 -8.08 -10.78 3.14
C GLU A 70 -8.57 -11.40 1.82
N GLU A 71 -9.39 -10.67 1.06
CA GLU A 71 -9.83 -11.11 -0.25
C GLU A 71 -8.64 -11.30 -1.21
N PHE A 72 -7.69 -10.36 -1.22
CA PHE A 72 -6.48 -10.47 -2.03
C PHE A 72 -5.65 -11.71 -1.67
N TYR A 73 -5.39 -11.94 -0.39
CA TYR A 73 -4.61 -13.10 0.04
C TYR A 73 -5.34 -14.42 -0.19
N SER A 74 -6.67 -14.43 -0.05
CA SER A 74 -7.49 -15.60 -0.39
C SER A 74 -7.35 -15.96 -1.86
N LYS A 75 -7.46 -14.97 -2.77
CA LYS A 75 -7.24 -15.18 -4.21
C LYS A 75 -5.81 -15.62 -4.50
N LEU A 76 -4.81 -14.99 -3.89
CA LEU A 76 -3.40 -15.32 -4.09
C LEU A 76 -3.07 -16.76 -3.62
N SER A 77 -3.72 -17.22 -2.55
CA SER A 77 -3.50 -18.55 -1.98
C SER A 77 -3.98 -19.70 -2.87
N LEU A 78 -4.81 -19.42 -3.88
CA LEU A 78 -5.24 -20.40 -4.88
C LEU A 78 -4.08 -20.83 -5.79
N ASP A 79 -3.16 -19.90 -6.08
CA ASP A 79 -2.06 -20.12 -7.02
C ASP A 79 -0.70 -20.25 -6.34
N LYS A 80 -0.52 -19.64 -5.16
CA LYS A 80 0.77 -19.55 -4.47
C LYS A 80 0.62 -19.81 -2.97
N THR A 81 1.57 -20.55 -2.42
CA THR A 81 1.66 -20.72 -0.95
C THR A 81 2.04 -19.39 -0.29
N VAL A 82 1.15 -18.87 0.56
CA VAL A 82 1.40 -17.67 1.38
C VAL A 82 1.62 -18.11 2.82
N THR A 83 2.86 -17.98 3.30
CA THR A 83 3.23 -18.34 4.69
C THR A 83 2.92 -17.25 5.70
N THR A 84 2.96 -15.99 5.26
CA THR A 84 2.71 -14.82 6.12
C THR A 84 2.02 -13.74 5.31
N LYS A 85 0.84 -13.32 5.78
CA LYS A 85 0.11 -12.15 5.24
C LYS A 85 0.75 -10.89 5.80
N ARG A 86 1.29 -10.04 4.95
CA ARG A 86 2.01 -8.81 5.31
C ARG A 86 1.20 -7.60 4.87
N VAL A 87 1.11 -6.60 5.73
CA VAL A 87 0.45 -5.32 5.41
C VAL A 87 1.44 -4.18 5.63
N PHE A 88 1.62 -3.34 4.62
CA PHE A 88 2.34 -2.07 4.74
C PHE A 88 1.33 -0.95 4.96
N LEU A 89 1.19 -0.51 6.21
CA LEU A 89 0.22 0.51 6.60
C LEU A 89 0.83 1.91 6.57
N ALA A 90 0.23 2.80 5.80
CA ALA A 90 0.48 4.24 5.82
C ALA A 90 -0.74 4.96 6.39
N THR A 91 -0.55 5.78 7.43
CA THR A 91 -1.63 6.55 8.02
C THR A 91 -1.14 7.88 8.59
N ASP A 92 -2.02 8.86 8.60
CA ASP A 92 -1.83 10.16 9.24
C ASP A 92 -2.38 10.19 10.69
N GLU A 93 -3.12 9.16 11.14
CA GLU A 93 -3.62 9.03 12.52
C GLU A 93 -2.96 7.86 13.26
N PRO A 94 -2.14 8.11 14.30
CA PRO A 94 -1.43 7.05 15.03
C PRO A 94 -2.33 5.97 15.64
N LYS A 95 -3.55 6.33 16.08
CA LYS A 95 -4.50 5.40 16.70
C LYS A 95 -4.94 4.27 15.76
N VAL A 96 -4.82 4.47 14.45
CA VAL A 96 -5.10 3.43 13.44
C VAL A 96 -4.14 2.26 13.58
N MET A 97 -2.88 2.50 13.97
CA MET A 97 -1.92 1.43 14.21
C MET A 97 -2.41 0.49 15.32
N ASP A 98 -2.86 1.05 16.43
CA ASP A 98 -3.39 0.28 17.57
C ASP A 98 -4.68 -0.48 17.20
N GLU A 99 -5.52 0.08 16.31
CA GLU A 99 -6.71 -0.61 15.81
C GLU A 99 -6.35 -1.80 14.91
N VAL A 100 -5.35 -1.65 14.04
CA VAL A 100 -4.91 -2.70 13.11
C VAL A 100 -4.19 -3.82 13.87
N GLU A 101 -3.35 -3.51 14.86
CA GLU A 101 -2.65 -4.54 15.65
C GLU A 101 -3.57 -5.38 16.54
N ARG A 102 -4.76 -4.86 16.89
CA ARG A 102 -5.77 -5.58 17.68
C ARG A 102 -6.63 -6.54 16.86
N LYS A 103 -6.51 -6.53 15.53
CA LYS A 103 -7.30 -7.35 14.60
C LYS A 103 -6.49 -8.56 14.17
#